data_AF-A0A7J0BNG8-F1
#
_entry.id   AF-A0A7J0BNG8-F1
#
_cell.length_a   1.000
_cell.length_b   1.000
_cell.length_c   1.000
_cell.angle_alpha   90.00
_cell.angle_beta   90.00
_cell.angle_gamma   90.00
#
_symmetry.space_group_name_H-M   'P 1'
#
loop_
_entity.id
_entity.type
_entity.pdbx_description
1 polymer ?
#
loop_
_entity_poly.entity_id
_entity_poly.type
_entity_poly.pdbx_seq_one_letter_code
_entity_poly.pdbx_strand_id
1 'polypeptide(L)'
;MDDPINCVDPWGLETKGVGLGVSASGFGFGVGAGAMVVKDDKGNWGVEGFADYGASSGFGVSGDASYQTTTAKTIKDLAGTSQKTGTSVAVAPTGYPNLALTVGAEKVKGDGYTGDTKSVGVSWGGKVVAPLDVYVKQEHSDVATVFSED
;
A
#
# COMPACT_ATOMS: atom_id res chain seq x y z
N MET A 1 9.39 41.84 -14.02
CA MET A 1 8.64 41.02 -15.00
C MET A 1 8.48 39.67 -14.35
N ASP A 2 7.52 39.63 -13.43
CA ASP A 2 7.09 38.44 -12.71
C ASP A 2 6.11 37.73 -13.62
N ASP A 3 6.46 36.52 -14.08
CA ASP A 3 5.60 35.73 -14.95
C ASP A 3 4.58 34.97 -14.08
N PRO A 4 3.27 35.30 -14.13
CA PRO A 4 2.23 34.68 -13.35
C PRO A 4 1.61 33.54 -14.16
N ILE A 5 2.40 32.51 -14.45
CA ILE A 5 1.90 31.27 -15.03
C ILE A 5 1.65 30.31 -13.87
N ASN A 6 0.40 30.29 -13.41
CA ASN A 6 -0.28 29.18 -12.77
C ASN A 6 0.62 27.96 -12.48
N CYS A 7 1.25 27.93 -11.30
CA CYS A 7 1.53 26.67 -10.59
C CYS A 7 0.22 26.10 -10.03
N VAL A 8 -0.83 26.06 -10.84
CA VAL A 8 -1.92 25.13 -10.63
C VAL A 8 -1.35 23.81 -11.10
N ASP A 9 -0.90 23.00 -10.15
CA ASP A 9 -0.60 21.59 -10.41
C ASP A 9 -1.77 21.01 -11.22
N PRO A 10 -1.57 20.64 -12.50
CA PRO A 10 -2.64 20.12 -13.33
C PRO A 10 -3.20 18.79 -12.81
N TRP A 11 -2.58 18.21 -11.77
CA TRP A 11 -2.96 16.98 -11.08
C TRP A 11 -3.52 17.22 -9.68
N GLY A 12 -3.84 18.47 -9.34
CA GLY A 12 -4.26 18.88 -8.00
C GLY A 12 -5.19 17.87 -7.34
N LEU A 13 -4.81 17.50 -6.10
CA LEU A 13 -5.43 16.55 -5.18
C LEU A 13 -4.79 15.14 -5.22
N GLU A 14 -3.50 15.09 -4.90
CA GLU A 14 -2.82 13.87 -4.48
C GLU A 14 -3.09 13.59 -2.98
N THR A 15 -3.20 12.31 -2.62
CA THR A 15 -3.15 11.88 -1.22
C THR A 15 -1.98 10.93 -1.04
N LYS A 16 -1.16 11.19 -0.01
CA LYS A 16 0.04 10.41 0.32
C LYS A 16 -0.14 9.70 1.65
N GLY A 17 0.29 8.45 1.72
CA GLY A 17 0.16 7.59 2.88
C GLY A 17 1.49 6.93 3.25
N VAL A 18 1.78 6.83 4.54
CA VAL A 18 2.88 6.01 5.07
C VAL A 18 2.34 5.13 6.17
N GLY A 19 2.62 3.83 6.12
CA GLY A 19 2.12 2.93 7.13
C GLY A 19 2.84 1.62 7.24
N LEU A 20 2.25 0.77 8.06
CA LEU A 20 2.75 -0.55 8.37
C LEU A 20 1.63 -1.57 8.13
N GLY A 21 2.00 -2.69 7.54
CA GLY A 21 1.12 -3.81 7.27
C GLY A 21 1.70 -5.11 7.80
N VAL A 22 0.80 -6.07 8.03
CA VAL A 22 1.13 -7.48 8.19
C VAL A 22 0.31 -8.28 7.20
N SER A 23 0.91 -9.30 6.59
CA SER A 23 0.21 -10.19 5.67
C SER A 23 0.55 -11.64 5.92
N ALA A 24 -0.37 -12.54 5.58
CA ALA A 24 -0.18 -13.98 5.63
C ALA A 24 -0.69 -14.57 4.32
N SER A 25 0.14 -15.38 3.66
CA SER A 25 -0.19 -16.05 2.40
C SER A 25 0.09 -17.55 2.47
N GLY A 26 -0.70 -18.33 1.72
CA GLY A 26 -0.51 -19.75 1.54
C GLY A 26 -1.58 -20.38 0.64
N PHE A 27 -1.23 -21.49 0.00
CA PHE A 27 -2.14 -22.29 -0.84
C PHE A 27 -2.90 -21.49 -1.92
N GLY A 28 -2.29 -20.46 -2.50
CA GLY A 28 -2.90 -19.65 -3.56
C GLY A 28 -3.75 -18.47 -3.06
N PHE A 29 -3.83 -18.28 -1.74
CA PHE A 29 -4.59 -17.21 -1.11
C PHE A 29 -3.72 -16.40 -0.15
N GLY A 30 -4.05 -15.13 0.04
CA GLY A 30 -3.40 -14.26 1.02
C GLY A 30 -4.39 -13.30 1.65
N VAL A 31 -4.10 -12.94 2.91
CA VAL A 31 -4.79 -11.90 3.68
C VAL A 31 -3.76 -10.94 4.23
N GLY A 32 -4.15 -9.69 4.44
CA GLY A 32 -3.32 -8.67 5.06
C GLY A 32 -4.17 -7.66 5.80
N ALA A 33 -3.55 -6.96 6.74
CA ALA A 33 -4.14 -5.85 7.45
C ALA A 33 -3.06 -4.88 7.87
N GLY A 34 -3.40 -3.60 7.96
CA GLY A 34 -2.47 -2.58 8.38
C GLY A 34 -3.13 -1.25 8.64
N ALA A 35 -2.28 -0.26 8.91
CA ALA A 35 -2.71 1.12 9.08
C ALA A 35 -1.69 2.06 8.43
N MET A 36 -2.18 3.14 7.83
CA MET A 36 -1.39 4.19 7.21
C MET A 36 -1.82 5.55 7.74
N VAL A 37 -0.85 6.42 7.98
CA VAL A 37 -1.11 7.85 8.17
C VAL A 37 -1.19 8.47 6.78
N VAL A 38 -2.32 9.08 6.46
CA VAL A 38 -2.61 9.69 5.16
C VAL A 38 -2.71 11.20 5.29
N LYS A 39 -2.23 11.89 4.27
CA LYS A 39 -2.30 13.36 4.14
C LYS A 39 -2.76 13.73 2.75
N ASP A 40 -3.76 14.60 2.66
CA ASP A 40 -4.16 15.21 1.40
C ASP A 40 -3.44 16.56 1.16
N ASP A 41 -3.50 17.03 -0.09
CA ASP A 41 -2.92 18.32 -0.49
C ASP A 41 -3.58 19.53 0.21
N LYS A 42 -4.74 19.36 0.84
CA LYS A 42 -5.42 20.41 1.61
C LYS A 42 -4.92 20.50 3.06
N GLY A 43 -3.98 19.66 3.45
CA GLY A 43 -3.43 19.65 4.80
C GLY A 43 -4.24 18.80 5.79
N ASN A 44 -5.27 18.07 5.34
CA ASN A 44 -5.98 17.16 6.22
C ASN A 44 -5.14 15.91 6.45
N TRP A 45 -5.12 15.47 7.71
CA TRP A 45 -4.45 14.25 8.13
C TRP A 45 -5.48 13.24 8.64
N GLY A 46 -5.25 11.98 8.31
CA GLY A 46 -6.06 10.87 8.78
C GLY A 46 -5.24 9.63 9.02
N VAL A 47 -5.92 8.63 9.59
CA VAL A 47 -5.42 7.27 9.68
C VAL A 47 -6.35 6.40 8.85
N GLU A 48 -5.79 5.73 7.86
CA GLU A 48 -6.45 4.69 7.06
C GLU A 48 -6.13 3.34 7.68
N GLY A 49 -7.14 2.63 8.16
CA GLY A 49 -7.03 1.21 8.48
C GLY A 49 -7.46 0.38 7.28
N PHE A 50 -6.68 -0.62 6.89
CA PHE A 50 -6.96 -1.44 5.72
C PHE A 50 -6.88 -2.93 6.04
N ALA A 51 -7.66 -3.71 5.29
CA ALA A 51 -7.61 -5.16 5.27
C ALA A 51 -7.73 -5.67 3.83
N ASP A 52 -6.75 -6.46 3.39
CA ASP A 52 -6.68 -7.03 2.05
C ASP A 52 -6.87 -8.55 2.06
N TYR A 53 -7.46 -9.07 0.98
CA TYR A 53 -7.54 -10.49 0.73
C TYR A 53 -7.55 -10.79 -0.77
N GLY A 54 -7.01 -11.93 -1.19
CA GLY A 54 -7.04 -12.31 -2.59
C GLY A 54 -6.08 -13.42 -2.96
N ALA A 55 -5.82 -13.53 -4.27
CA ALA A 55 -4.93 -14.55 -4.79
C ALA A 55 -3.47 -14.09 -4.63
N SER A 56 -2.63 -14.97 -4.06
CA SER A 56 -1.19 -14.78 -3.93
C SER A 56 -0.48 -16.09 -4.22
N SER A 57 0.66 -16.02 -4.91
CA SER A 57 1.54 -17.16 -5.16
C SER A 57 2.56 -17.39 -4.05
N GLY A 58 2.62 -16.48 -3.06
CA GLY A 58 3.50 -16.54 -1.91
C GLY A 58 3.05 -17.53 -0.82
N PHE A 59 3.98 -17.83 0.08
CA PHE A 59 3.71 -18.59 1.29
C PHE A 59 4.51 -18.00 2.45
N GLY A 60 3.84 -17.66 3.55
CA GLY A 60 4.48 -17.16 4.76
C GLY A 60 3.72 -16.01 5.41
N VAL A 61 4.33 -15.43 6.44
CA VAL A 61 3.85 -14.23 7.13
C VAL A 61 4.85 -13.12 6.89
N SER A 62 4.40 -11.91 6.54
CA SER A 62 5.26 -10.74 6.37
C SER A 62 4.77 -9.57 7.20
N GLY A 63 5.72 -8.70 7.56
CA GLY A 63 5.44 -7.34 8.00
C GLY A 63 6.18 -6.38 7.09
N ASP A 64 5.54 -5.28 6.71
CA ASP A 64 6.09 -4.31 5.78
C ASP A 64 5.78 -2.88 6.20
N ALA A 65 6.65 -1.97 5.75
CA ALA A 65 6.42 -0.55 5.73
C ALA A 65 6.09 -0.14 4.29
N SER A 66 5.01 0.60 4.12
CA SER A 66 4.49 1.01 2.83
C SER A 66 4.45 2.53 2.69
N TYR A 67 4.69 2.98 1.47
CA TYR A 67 4.50 4.35 1.03
C TYR A 67 3.55 4.34 -0.16
N GLN A 68 2.41 5.02 -0.04
CA GLN A 68 1.35 5.06 -1.02
C GLN A 68 1.16 6.49 -1.54
N THR A 69 1.07 6.65 -2.86
CA THR A 69 0.64 7.89 -3.51
C THR A 69 -0.62 7.59 -4.31
N THR A 70 -1.64 8.42 -4.18
CA THR A 70 -2.90 8.28 -4.93
C THR A 70 -3.36 9.60 -5.51
N THR A 71 -4.21 9.53 -6.53
CA THR A 71 -4.94 10.67 -7.10
C THR A 71 -6.26 10.94 -6.36
N ALA A 72 -6.40 10.45 -5.12
CA ALA A 72 -7.61 10.61 -4.33
C ALA A 72 -7.75 12.06 -3.88
N LYS A 73 -8.95 12.64 -4.06
CA LYS A 73 -9.18 14.07 -3.90
C LYS A 73 -9.15 14.54 -2.44
N THR A 74 -9.55 13.65 -1.56
CA THR A 74 -9.56 13.81 -0.11
C THR A 74 -9.19 12.48 0.51
N ILE A 75 -8.70 12.51 1.76
CA ILE A 75 -8.44 11.28 2.51
C ILE A 75 -9.69 10.39 2.64
N LYS A 76 -10.91 10.96 2.59
CA LYS A 76 -12.16 10.20 2.68
C LYS A 76 -12.45 9.37 1.44
N ASP A 77 -11.92 9.77 0.29
CA ASP A 77 -12.10 9.02 -0.96
C ASP A 77 -11.28 7.72 -0.95
N LEU A 78 -10.35 7.55 0.00
CA LEU A 78 -9.65 6.29 0.23
C LEU A 78 -10.49 5.25 0.99
N ALA A 79 -11.58 5.67 1.65
CA ALA A 79 -12.46 4.75 2.34
C ALA A 79 -13.31 3.96 1.34
N GLY A 80 -13.48 2.67 1.57
CA GLY A 80 -14.26 1.78 0.72
C GLY A 80 -13.47 0.59 0.23
N THR A 81 -13.77 0.12 -0.98
CA THR A 81 -13.11 -1.04 -1.56
C THR A 81 -12.16 -0.60 -2.66
N SER A 82 -10.94 -1.13 -2.65
CA SER A 82 -9.95 -0.91 -3.68
C SER A 82 -9.41 -2.24 -4.22
N GLN A 83 -8.93 -2.25 -5.45
CA GLN A 83 -8.22 -3.38 -6.03
C GLN A 83 -6.73 -3.08 -6.07
N LYS A 84 -5.94 -3.99 -5.50
CA LYS A 84 -4.49 -3.95 -5.50
C LYS A 84 -3.94 -5.02 -6.43
N THR A 85 -3.09 -4.61 -7.37
CA THR A 85 -2.36 -5.53 -8.25
C THR A 85 -0.90 -5.21 -8.18
N GLY A 86 -0.08 -6.18 -7.80
CA GLY A 86 1.31 -5.91 -7.51
C GLY A 86 2.22 -7.11 -7.63
N THR A 87 3.49 -6.79 -7.45
CA THR A 87 4.58 -7.77 -7.41
C THR A 87 5.48 -7.48 -6.24
N SER A 88 5.93 -8.52 -5.56
CA SER A 88 6.95 -8.41 -4.51
C SER A 88 8.09 -9.38 -4.75
N VAL A 89 9.30 -8.93 -4.48
CA VAL A 89 10.52 -9.73 -4.57
C VAL A 89 11.01 -10.03 -3.16
N ALA A 90 11.26 -11.31 -2.87
CA ALA A 90 11.78 -11.78 -1.59
C ALA A 90 13.21 -12.33 -1.74
N VAL A 91 14.13 -11.83 -0.93
CA VAL A 91 15.54 -12.26 -0.90
C VAL A 91 15.88 -12.81 0.48
N ALA A 92 16.18 -14.10 0.55
CA ALA A 92 16.64 -14.74 1.78
C ALA A 92 18.14 -14.50 1.99
N PRO A 93 18.58 -13.97 3.15
CA PRO A 93 19.99 -13.86 3.46
C PRO A 93 20.61 -15.24 3.71
N THR A 94 21.88 -15.38 3.31
CA THR A 94 22.64 -16.62 3.49
C THR A 94 22.68 -17.01 4.96
N GLY A 95 22.24 -18.24 5.29
CA GLY A 95 22.18 -18.76 6.66
C GLY A 95 20.82 -18.65 7.35
N TYR A 96 19.87 -17.88 6.80
CA TYR A 96 18.51 -17.74 7.34
C TYR A 96 17.46 -18.00 6.26
N PRO A 97 17.29 -19.26 5.80
CA PRO A 97 16.40 -19.60 4.67
C PRO A 97 14.91 -19.37 4.94
N ASN A 98 14.54 -19.16 6.20
CA ASN A 98 13.17 -18.90 6.64
C ASN A 98 12.88 -17.40 6.86
N LEU A 99 13.89 -16.53 6.66
CA LEU A 99 13.77 -15.08 6.73
C LEU A 99 14.02 -14.54 5.33
N ALA A 100 13.20 -13.62 4.85
CA ALA A 100 13.49 -12.94 3.59
C ALA A 100 13.14 -11.45 3.66
N LEU A 101 14.02 -10.64 3.12
CA LEU A 101 13.77 -9.22 2.89
C LEU A 101 12.88 -9.09 1.67
N THR A 102 11.80 -8.33 1.79
CA THR A 102 10.80 -8.16 0.74
C THR A 102 10.80 -6.72 0.25
N VAL A 103 10.72 -6.52 -1.06
CA VAL A 103 10.44 -5.23 -1.68
C VAL A 103 9.26 -5.39 -2.63
N GLY A 104 8.30 -4.48 -2.55
CA GLY A 104 7.04 -4.56 -3.29
C GLY A 104 6.74 -3.29 -4.05
N ALA A 105 6.05 -3.45 -5.18
CA ALA A 105 5.42 -2.37 -5.90
C ALA A 105 4.02 -2.82 -6.34
N GLU A 106 3.03 -1.98 -6.07
CA GLU A 106 1.62 -2.26 -6.28
C GLU A 106 0.95 -1.08 -6.96
N LYS A 107 -0.03 -1.39 -7.82
CA LYS A 107 -1.03 -0.43 -8.28
C LYS A 107 -2.30 -0.59 -7.48
N VAL A 108 -2.84 0.54 -7.03
CA VAL A 108 -4.10 0.63 -6.30
C VAL A 108 -5.14 1.28 -7.20
N LYS A 109 -6.33 0.71 -7.27
CA LYS A 109 -7.47 1.28 -7.99
C LYS A 109 -8.72 1.21 -7.11
N GLY A 110 -9.18 2.36 -6.63
CA GLY A 110 -10.45 2.48 -5.93
C GLY A 110 -11.50 3.18 -6.78
N ASP A 111 -12.63 3.50 -6.16
CA ASP A 111 -13.75 4.19 -6.81
C ASP A 111 -13.41 5.67 -7.02
N GLY A 112 -12.86 5.96 -8.20
CA GLY A 112 -12.55 7.34 -8.62
C GLY A 112 -11.12 7.80 -8.34
N TYR A 113 -10.24 6.89 -7.90
CA TYR A 113 -8.80 7.17 -7.74
C TYR A 113 -7.94 6.00 -8.21
N THR A 114 -6.71 6.34 -8.57
CA THR A 114 -5.63 5.40 -8.83
C THR A 114 -4.41 5.77 -8.01
N GLY A 115 -3.56 4.82 -7.70
CA GLY A 115 -2.33 5.08 -6.98
C GLY A 115 -1.29 4.00 -7.15
N ASP A 116 -0.14 4.27 -6.57
CA ASP A 116 0.99 3.36 -6.52
C ASP A 116 1.44 3.22 -5.06
N THR A 117 1.67 1.99 -4.63
CA THR A 117 2.22 1.66 -3.31
C THR A 117 3.57 1.00 -3.49
N LYS A 118 4.55 1.44 -2.69
CA LYS A 118 5.88 0.82 -2.61
C LYS A 118 6.07 0.33 -1.19
N SER A 119 6.54 -0.90 -1.04
CA SER A 119 6.72 -1.50 0.28
C SER A 119 8.10 -2.11 0.44
N VAL A 120 8.60 -2.07 1.67
CA VAL A 120 9.81 -2.78 2.11
C VAL A 120 9.47 -3.49 3.40
N GLY A 121 9.81 -4.76 3.48
CA GLY A 121 9.40 -5.59 4.59
C GLY A 121 10.31 -6.77 4.86
N VAL A 122 9.86 -7.56 5.82
CA VAL A 122 10.49 -8.80 6.22
C VAL A 122 9.40 -9.86 6.21
N SER A 123 9.70 -10.98 5.58
CA SER A 123 8.85 -12.17 5.56
C SER A 123 9.51 -13.31 6.32
N TRP A 124 8.67 -14.10 6.97
CA TRP A 124 9.04 -15.29 7.71
C TRP A 124 8.08 -16.43 7.38
N GLY A 125 8.65 -17.58 7.03
CA GLY A 125 7.88 -18.79 6.70
C GLY A 125 8.09 -19.26 5.28
N GLY A 126 8.11 -20.59 5.10
CA GLY A 126 8.49 -21.26 3.86
C GLY A 126 9.95 -20.98 3.47
N LYS A 127 10.65 -21.96 2.88
CA LYS A 127 11.83 -21.57 2.07
C LYS A 127 11.31 -20.60 1.00
N VAL A 128 12.06 -19.56 0.64
CA VAL A 128 11.72 -18.74 -0.54
C VAL A 128 11.68 -19.66 -1.76
N VAL A 129 10.50 -20.19 -2.07
CA VAL A 129 10.30 -21.15 -3.18
C VAL A 129 10.17 -20.37 -4.49
N ALA A 130 9.61 -19.16 -4.42
CA ALA A 130 9.55 -18.21 -5.52
C ALA A 130 10.07 -16.85 -5.02
N PRO A 131 11.18 -16.33 -5.56
CA PRO A 131 11.68 -15.01 -5.19
C PRO A 131 10.80 -13.88 -5.71
N LEU A 132 9.82 -14.17 -6.56
CA LEU A 132 8.83 -13.23 -7.08
C LEU A 132 7.42 -13.75 -6.73
N ASP A 133 6.64 -12.93 -6.04
CA ASP A 133 5.20 -13.12 -5.85
C ASP A 133 4.44 -12.11 -6.69
N VAL A 134 3.43 -12.58 -7.42
CA VAL A 134 2.48 -11.76 -8.16
C VAL A 134 1.11 -12.00 -7.55
N TYR A 135 0.40 -10.93 -7.21
CA TYR A 135 -0.90 -11.03 -6.56
C TYR A 135 -1.90 -10.02 -7.08
N VAL A 136 -3.16 -10.41 -6.93
CA VAL A 136 -4.33 -9.55 -7.13
C VAL A 136 -5.17 -9.68 -5.87
N LYS A 137 -5.33 -8.56 -5.18
CA LYS A 137 -6.03 -8.47 -3.91
C LYS A 137 -7.14 -7.45 -3.98
N GLN A 138 -8.19 -7.72 -3.22
CA GLN A 138 -9.20 -6.75 -2.88
C GLN A 138 -8.89 -6.23 -1.49
N GLU A 139 -8.84 -4.91 -1.36
CA GLU A 139 -8.64 -4.22 -0.10
C GLU A 139 -9.95 -3.54 0.31
N HIS A 140 -10.23 -3.59 1.60
CA HIS A 140 -11.21 -2.74 2.23
C HIS A 140 -10.50 -1.79 3.19
N SER A 141 -10.75 -0.50 3.02
CA SER A 141 -10.15 0.56 3.82
C SER A 141 -11.23 1.40 4.51
N ASP A 142 -10.93 1.83 5.73
CA ASP A 142 -11.70 2.83 6.46
C ASP A 142 -10.77 3.95 6.93
N VAL A 143 -11.26 5.19 6.90
CA VAL A 143 -10.44 6.38 7.13
C VAL A 143 -11.02 7.22 8.25
N ALA A 144 -10.25 7.37 9.32
CA ALA A 144 -10.52 8.30 10.39
C ALA A 144 -9.76 9.60 10.16
N THR A 145 -10.47 10.72 9.98
CA THR A 145 -9.85 12.06 9.97
C THR A 145 -9.41 12.42 11.39
N VAL A 146 -8.14 12.76 11.55
CA VAL A 146 -7.55 13.11 12.85
C VAL A 146 -7.36 14.62 12.98
N PHE A 147 -7.05 15.30 11.87
CA PHE A 147 -6.84 16.74 11.84
C PHE A 147 -7.31 17.31 10.50
N SER A 148 -8.04 18.43 10.55
CA SER A 148 -8.39 19.24 9.39
C SER A 148 -7.93 20.67 9.62
N GLU A 149 -7.22 21.25 8.66
CA GLU A 149 -7.00 22.69 8.63
C GLU A 149 -8.28 23.35 8.10
N ASP A 150 -9.00 24.05 8.98
CA ASP A 150 -10.16 24.90 8.64
C ASP A 150 -9.76 26.16 7.85
#